data_AF-A0A4Q6I7F5-F1
#
_entry.id   AF-A0A4Q6I7F5-F1
#
_cell.length_a   1.000
_cell.length_b   1.000
_cell.length_c   1.000
_cell.angle_alpha   90.00
_cell.angle_beta   90.00
_cell.angle_gamma   90.00
#
_symmetry.space_group_name_H-M   'P 1'
#
loop_
_entity.id
_entity.type
_entity.pdbx_description
1 polymer ?
#
loop_
_entity_poly.entity_id
_entity_poly.type
_entity_poly.pdbx_seq_one_letter_code
_entity_poly.pdbx_strand_id
1 'polypeptide(L)'
;MSFFYNLQFLIKRNKKLIGKDILGNHYYNTIVNGVEKRWVIYNGKADPTKIPAPWHMWLHYTNNQIPKSSKSLHFPNLTGTQYAYHPNKVSVFHNTK
;
A
#
# COMPACT_ATOMS: atom_id res chain seq x y z
N MET A 1 27.82 -7.95 -11.43
CA MET A 1 26.97 -7.86 -10.22
C MET A 1 27.27 -6.66 -9.31
N SER A 2 27.73 -5.49 -9.81
CA SER A 2 28.06 -4.33 -8.95
C SER A 2 27.20 -3.07 -9.17
N PHE A 3 26.36 -3.04 -10.20
CA PHE A 3 25.57 -1.85 -10.53
C PHE A 3 24.29 -1.69 -9.67
N PHE A 4 23.70 -2.79 -9.19
CA PHE A 4 22.46 -2.76 -8.41
C PHE A 4 22.66 -2.38 -6.94
N TYR A 5 23.81 -2.69 -6.35
CA TYR A 5 24.13 -2.35 -4.95
C TYR A 5 24.32 -0.83 -4.75
N ASN A 6 24.95 -0.16 -5.71
CA ASN A 6 25.19 1.29 -5.65
C ASN A 6 23.91 2.12 -5.77
N LEU A 7 22.92 1.66 -6.57
CA LEU A 7 21.62 2.31 -6.67
C LEU A 7 20.81 2.17 -5.37
N GLN A 8 20.84 0.99 -4.73
CA GLN A 8 20.22 0.79 -3.41
C GLN A 8 20.87 1.64 -2.31
N PHE A 9 22.18 1.91 -2.39
CA PHE A 9 22.92 2.71 -1.42
C PHE A 9 22.57 4.21 -1.50
N LEU A 10 22.46 4.76 -2.71
CA LEU A 10 22.06 6.16 -2.93
C LEU A 10 20.61 6.42 -2.48
N ILE A 11 19.70 5.48 -2.74
CA ILE A 11 18.32 5.54 -2.25
C ILE A 11 18.26 5.45 -0.71
N LYS A 12 19.24 4.80 -0.06
CA LYS A 12 19.31 4.65 1.39
C LYS A 12 19.67 5.93 2.15
N ARG A 13 20.38 6.87 1.52
CA ARG A 13 20.99 7.99 2.27
C ARG A 13 19.99 9.05 2.74
N ASN A 14 18.84 9.19 2.07
CA ASN A 14 17.85 10.25 2.37
C ASN A 14 16.44 9.73 2.71
N LYS A 15 16.23 8.41 2.79
CA LYS A 15 14.92 7.83 3.12
C LYS A 15 14.80 7.52 4.61
N LYS A 16 13.76 8.04 5.26
CA LYS A 16 13.38 7.65 6.62
C LYS A 16 12.19 6.70 6.54
N LEU A 17 12.35 5.51 7.13
CA LEU A 17 11.26 4.54 7.28
C LEU A 17 10.28 5.09 8.33
N ILE A 18 9.01 5.22 7.94
CA ILE A 18 7.95 5.75 8.80
C ILE A 18 7.19 4.62 9.47
N GLY A 19 6.94 3.54 8.75
CA GLY A 19 6.28 2.36 9.33
C GLY A 19 6.00 1.28 8.30
N LYS A 20 5.30 0.26 8.78
CA LYS A 20 4.88 -0.91 8.00
C LYS A 20 3.41 -1.17 8.28
N ASP A 21 2.66 -1.56 7.25
CA ASP A 21 1.27 -2.01 7.43
C ASP A 21 1.17 -3.51 7.68
N ILE A 22 -0.06 -3.99 7.91
CA ILE A 22 -0.35 -5.40 8.17
C ILE A 22 -0.13 -6.31 6.96
N LEU A 23 -0.20 -5.75 5.75
CA LEU A 23 0.07 -6.47 4.49
C LEU A 23 1.57 -6.54 4.18
N GLY A 24 2.38 -5.80 4.93
CA GLY A 24 3.83 -5.77 4.86
C GLY A 24 4.40 -4.69 3.96
N ASN A 25 3.59 -3.74 3.48
CA ASN A 25 4.09 -2.60 2.73
C ASN A 25 4.87 -1.66 3.66
N HIS A 26 5.98 -1.12 3.17
CA HIS A 26 6.85 -0.22 3.93
C HIS A 26 6.70 1.21 3.41
N TYR A 27 6.49 2.15 4.34
CA TYR A 27 6.21 3.55 4.03
C TYR A 27 7.42 4.40 4.39
N TYR A 28 7.81 5.29 3.48
CA TYR A 28 8.99 6.12 3.61
C TYR A 28 8.65 7.58 3.36
N ASN A 29 9.40 8.46 4.01
CA ASN A 29 9.49 9.85 3.58
C ASN A 29 10.95 10.23 3.28
N THR A 30 11.10 11.22 2.42
CA THR A 30 12.38 11.83 2.07
C THR A 30 12.16 13.32 1.85
N ILE A 31 13.17 14.13 2.17
CA ILE A 31 13.15 15.57 1.85
C ILE A 31 13.96 15.74 0.56
N VAL A 32 13.33 16.31 -0.46
CA VAL A 32 13.96 16.63 -1.75
C VAL A 32 13.72 18.10 -2.03
N ASN A 33 14.80 18.88 -2.13
CA ASN A 33 14.75 20.34 -2.34
C ASN A 33 13.85 21.06 -1.31
N GLY A 34 13.92 20.68 -0.04
CA GLY A 34 13.10 21.24 1.04
C GLY A 34 11.64 20.75 1.08
N VAL A 35 11.22 19.90 0.13
CA VAL A 35 9.85 19.37 0.06
C VAL A 35 9.80 17.91 0.52
N GLU A 36 8.87 17.59 1.42
CA GLU A 36 8.62 16.20 1.83
C GLU A 36 7.96 15.40 0.70
N LYS A 37 8.58 14.28 0.32
CA LYS A 37 8.02 13.29 -0.60
C LYS A 37 7.75 11.99 0.17
N ARG A 38 6.52 11.49 0.07
CA ARG A 38 6.07 10.23 0.66
C ARG A 38 5.92 9.16 -0.41
N TRP A 39 6.33 7.93 -0.09
CA TRP A 39 6.29 6.82 -1.02
C TRP A 39 6.21 5.48 -0.28
N VAL A 40 5.78 4.45 -1.00
CA VAL A 40 5.56 3.10 -0.46
C VAL A 40 6.34 2.07 -1.27
N ILE A 41 6.92 1.10 -0.58
CA ILE A 41 7.43 -0.14 -1.18
C ILE A 41 6.44 -1.24 -0.86
N TYR A 42 5.79 -1.77 -1.89
CA TYR A 42 4.80 -2.83 -1.74
C TYR A 42 5.44 -4.17 -1.36
N ASN A 43 4.72 -4.95 -0.57
CA ASN A 43 5.03 -6.36 -0.37
C ASN A 43 4.48 -7.18 -1.55
N GLY A 44 5.37 -7.62 -2.44
CA GLY A 44 5.02 -8.35 -3.65
C GLY A 44 4.60 -7.44 -4.81
N LYS A 45 3.59 -7.86 -5.59
CA LYS A 45 3.14 -7.10 -6.78
C LYS A 45 2.60 -5.73 -6.39
N ALA A 46 3.21 -4.69 -6.96
CA ALA A 46 2.79 -3.30 -6.79
C ALA A 46 1.36 -3.11 -7.28
N ASP A 47 0.51 -2.67 -6.36
CA ASP A 47 -0.91 -2.41 -6.59
C ASP A 47 -1.37 -1.34 -5.59
N PRO A 48 -1.66 -0.11 -6.05
CA PRO A 48 -2.09 1.00 -5.19
C PRO A 48 -3.33 0.68 -4.37
N THR A 49 -4.20 -0.21 -4.86
CA THR A 49 -5.45 -0.55 -4.19
C THR A 49 -5.22 -1.43 -2.97
N LYS A 50 -4.02 -1.97 -2.75
CA LYS A 50 -3.66 -2.73 -1.55
C LYS A 50 -3.35 -1.84 -0.34
N ILE A 51 -3.20 -0.53 -0.51
CA ILE A 51 -2.85 0.37 0.59
C ILE A 51 -4.06 0.51 1.53
N PRO A 52 -3.92 0.22 2.84
CA PRO A 52 -4.99 0.44 3.80
C PRO A 52 -5.38 1.91 3.90
N ALA A 53 -6.67 2.18 4.15
CA ALA A 53 -7.23 3.53 4.24
C ALA A 53 -6.40 4.55 5.05
N PRO A 54 -5.93 4.28 6.30
CA PRO A 54 -5.18 5.28 7.05
C PRO A 54 -3.80 5.56 6.45
N TRP A 55 -3.15 4.56 5.88
CA TRP A 55 -1.89 4.74 5.15
C TRP A 55 -2.07 5.48 3.83
N HIS A 56 -3.21 5.27 3.16
CA HIS A 56 -3.58 6.03 1.98
C HIS A 56 -3.74 7.53 2.31
N MET A 57 -4.46 7.87 3.39
CA MET A 57 -4.58 9.26 3.85
C MET A 57 -3.23 9.90 4.16
N TRP A 58 -2.32 9.16 4.78
CA TRP A 58 -0.96 9.63 5.06
C TRP A 58 -0.14 9.83 3.79
N LEU A 59 -0.19 8.88 2.85
CA LEU A 59 0.56 8.95 1.60
C LEU A 59 0.11 10.14 0.73
N HIS A 60 -1.19 10.45 0.76
CA HIS A 60 -1.81 11.52 -0.02
C HIS A 60 -1.90 12.88 0.71
N TYR A 61 -1.16 13.06 1.80
CA TYR A 61 -1.11 14.32 2.57
C TYR A 61 -2.47 14.77 3.15
N THR A 62 -3.49 13.92 3.13
CA THR A 62 -4.82 14.22 3.70
C THR A 62 -4.78 14.25 5.22
N ASN A 63 -4.00 13.36 5.83
CA ASN A 63 -3.76 13.35 7.27
C ASN A 63 -2.27 13.08 7.53
N ASN A 64 -1.59 13.98 8.25
CA ASN A 64 -0.17 13.86 8.55
C ASN A 64 0.14 12.95 9.74
N GLN A 65 -0.89 12.47 10.46
CA GLN A 65 -0.70 11.52 11.54
C GLN A 65 -0.23 10.18 11.00
N ILE A 66 0.85 9.65 11.60
CA ILE A 66 1.34 8.32 11.28
C ILE A 66 0.30 7.30 11.75
N PRO A 67 -0.19 6.41 10.86
CA PRO A 67 -1.18 5.40 11.23
C PRO A 67 -0.66 4.51 12.34
N LYS A 68 -1.46 4.31 13.39
CA LYS A 68 -1.28 3.17 14.28
C LYS A 68 -1.71 1.90 13.55
N SER A 69 -1.14 0.75 13.91
CA SER A 69 -1.49 -0.54 13.33
C SER A 69 -3.02 -0.71 13.29
N SER A 70 -3.62 -0.60 12.11
CA SER A 70 -5.07 -0.73 11.96
C SER A 70 -5.45 -2.20 12.08
N LYS A 71 -6.45 -2.49 12.90
CA LYS A 71 -7.02 -3.85 13.02
C LYS A 71 -8.01 -4.17 11.90
N SER A 72 -8.40 -3.19 11.09
CA SER A 72 -9.35 -3.38 9.99
C SER A 72 -8.70 -4.11 8.81
N LEU A 73 -9.37 -5.15 8.34
CA LEU A 73 -8.99 -5.92 7.16
C LEU A 73 -9.23 -5.06 5.92
N HIS A 74 -8.18 -4.84 5.12
CA HIS A 74 -8.26 -4.11 3.86
C HIS A 74 -8.32 -5.09 2.69
N PHE A 75 -9.30 -4.91 1.80
CA PHE A 75 -9.43 -5.70 0.59
C PHE A 75 -8.97 -4.89 -0.63
N PRO A 76 -8.08 -5.42 -1.48
CA PRO A 76 -7.68 -4.75 -2.71
C PRO A 76 -8.81 -4.74 -3.74
N ASN A 77 -8.62 -4.00 -4.83
CA ASN A 77 -9.56 -4.01 -5.94
C ASN A 77 -9.54 -5.36 -6.66
N LEU A 78 -10.70 -6.03 -6.70
CA LEU A 78 -10.88 -7.35 -7.30
C LEU A 78 -11.40 -7.29 -8.75
N THR A 79 -11.46 -6.11 -9.36
CA THR A 79 -11.89 -5.95 -10.76
C THR A 79 -11.06 -6.82 -11.70
N GLY A 80 -11.70 -7.45 -12.68
CA GLY A 80 -11.03 -8.34 -13.63
C GLY A 80 -10.64 -9.71 -13.06
N THR A 81 -11.06 -10.03 -11.83
CA THR A 81 -10.91 -11.37 -11.23
C THR A 81 -12.26 -12.10 -11.15
N GLN A 82 -12.23 -13.40 -10.86
CA GLN A 82 -13.45 -14.19 -10.59
C GLN A 82 -14.27 -13.67 -9.39
N TYR A 83 -13.65 -12.89 -8.50
CA TYR A 83 -14.27 -12.31 -7.31
C TYR A 83 -14.75 -10.86 -7.51
N ALA A 84 -14.77 -10.36 -8.76
CA ALA A 84 -15.26 -9.02 -9.06
C ALA A 84 -16.75 -8.85 -8.66
N TYR A 85 -17.09 -7.67 -8.15
CA TYR A 85 -18.47 -7.33 -7.82
C TYR A 85 -19.31 -7.14 -9.09
N HIS A 86 -20.49 -7.76 -9.15
CA HIS A 86 -21.46 -7.61 -10.23
C HIS A 86 -22.84 -7.28 -9.63
N PRO A 87 -23.39 -6.08 -9.83
CA PRO A 87 -24.59 -5.63 -9.14
C PRO A 87 -25.84 -6.47 -9.44
N ASN A 88 -25.91 -7.08 -10.63
CA ASN A 88 -27.07 -7.88 -11.06
C ASN A 88 -26.91 -9.39 -10.83
N LYS A 89 -25.82 -9.85 -10.20
CA LYS A 89 -25.72 -11.24 -9.75
C LYS A 89 -26.50 -11.37 -8.44
N VAL A 90 -27.78 -11.71 -8.54
CA VAL A 90 -28.51 -12.25 -7.40
C VAL A 90 -27.75 -13.50 -6.95
N SER A 91 -27.28 -13.51 -5.71
CA SER A 91 -26.70 -14.69 -5.08
C SER A 91 -27.82 -15.73 -4.92
N VAL A 92 -28.03 -16.56 -5.94
CA VAL A 92 -28.88 -17.73 -5.83
C VAL A 92 -28.13 -18.71 -4.94
N PHE A 93 -28.36 -18.63 -3.63
CA PHE A 93 -27.94 -19.66 -2.68
C PHE A 93 -28.59 -20.97 -3.11
N HIS A 94 -27.85 -21.80 -3.84
CA HIS A 94 -28.24 -23.18 -4.06
C HIS A 94 -28.00 -23.89 -2.73
N ASN A 95 -29.02 -23.92 -1.86
CA ASN A 95 -29.07 -24.88 -0.77
C ASN A 95 -29.05 -26.27 -1.42
N THR A 96 -27.85 -26.84 -1.49
CA THR A 96 -27.69 -28.27 -1.74
C THR A 96 -28.00 -28.97 -0.43
N LYS A 97 -28.90 -29.96 -0.56
CA LYS A 97 -29.56 -30.74 0.49
C LYS A 97 -28.63 -31.27 1.58
#